data_AF-A0A1Q9MRP0-F1
#
_entry.id   AF-A0A1Q9MRP0-F1
#
_cell.length_a   1.000
_cell.length_b   1.000
_cell.length_c   1.000
_cell.angle_alpha   90.00
_cell.angle_beta   90.00
_cell.angle_gamma   90.00
#
_symmetry.space_group_name_H-M   'P 1'
#
loop_
_entity.id
_entity.type
_entity.pdbx_description
1 polymer ?
#
loop_
_entity_poly.entity_id
_entity_poly.type
_entity_poly.pdbx_seq_one_letter_code
_entity_poly.pdbx_strand_id
1 'polypeptide(L)'
;MSAPNSNNENQDSVESSSDSIPYPKIPFMYWGIISKHNFSSLEKVPRKRWDPLALSPITLDEFGRKIVLTKSFGHYSYISPVRPARQAPYSSFTPLQMNKLRTIETIESFKPVVEGRSVYSEVDSDLLIGDPHAILLCNGKEKLDPPFSVEPKVYKNLHGDAVTLINKFPAMVRCIETELVEYIEKNMPLHAKMARGVNTLTIPTQFYKHLEDIPTKVLAEIFQSMITAMLMVKEEANKRGIKVIPTSPFFDIGKDVSGNLQRIHGQVYMDLAEDGHGSRMEALLKAFEKMRDENNCDLCVSTHDNGKRTVYENDTWKFFTSGSPIRNYHLRFAPKEHIENFTDLKPKQLLDLADALKLIFTVLNELKVNPNRNLIFNNKPFGYTNAYFHVFGDILPHEFVGGAELLDDMMVVRINPADVARELRTQIKEHHSG
;
A
#
# COMPACT_ATOMS: atom_id res chain seq x y z
N MET A 1 43.41 0.94 -35.39
CA MET A 1 42.21 0.09 -35.47
C MET A 1 42.24 -0.90 -34.33
N SER A 2 41.62 -0.58 -33.20
CA SER A 2 41.17 -1.56 -32.20
C SER A 2 40.08 -0.86 -31.38
N ALA A 3 38.82 -1.23 -31.60
CA ALA A 3 37.70 -0.77 -30.80
C ALA A 3 37.74 -1.44 -29.41
N PRO A 4 37.28 -0.79 -28.33
CA PRO A 4 37.05 -1.47 -27.07
C PRO A 4 35.74 -2.27 -27.13
N ASN A 5 35.82 -3.51 -26.66
CA ASN A 5 34.73 -4.45 -26.47
C ASN A 5 33.55 -3.82 -25.73
N SER A 6 32.37 -3.94 -26.33
CA SER A 6 31.08 -3.86 -25.66
C SER A 6 30.93 -5.09 -24.74
N ASN A 7 31.01 -4.89 -23.43
CA ASN A 7 30.47 -5.87 -22.48
C ASN A 7 28.94 -5.87 -22.62
N ASN A 8 28.42 -6.86 -23.34
CA ASN A 8 27.04 -7.31 -23.17
C ASN A 8 26.96 -7.94 -21.77
N GLU A 9 26.42 -7.19 -20.80
CA GLU A 9 25.83 -7.82 -19.63
C GLU A 9 24.60 -8.59 -20.13
N ASN A 10 24.72 -9.92 -20.20
CA ASN A 10 23.55 -10.79 -20.26
C ASN A 10 22.75 -10.55 -18.97
N GLN A 11 21.74 -9.68 -19.03
CA GLN A 11 20.65 -9.71 -18.08
C GLN A 11 19.80 -10.93 -18.43
N ASP A 12 19.96 -12.01 -17.67
CA ASP A 12 19.06 -13.16 -17.73
C ASP A 12 17.63 -12.65 -17.46
N SER A 13 16.74 -12.74 -18.46
CA SER A 13 15.35 -12.34 -18.34
C SER A 13 14.66 -13.13 -17.23
N VAL A 14 13.68 -12.53 -16.53
CA VAL A 14 12.88 -13.27 -15.53
C VAL A 14 12.15 -14.41 -16.25
N GLU A 15 12.43 -15.64 -15.83
CA GLU A 15 11.79 -16.83 -16.38
C GLU A 15 10.71 -17.34 -15.41
N SER A 16 9.46 -17.42 -15.89
CA SER A 16 8.45 -18.23 -15.21
C SER A 16 8.68 -19.70 -15.54
N SER A 17 8.76 -20.56 -14.53
CA SER A 17 8.80 -22.00 -14.76
C SER A 17 7.46 -22.53 -15.28
N SER A 18 7.45 -23.74 -15.84
CA SER A 18 6.22 -24.47 -16.17
C SER A 18 5.44 -24.91 -14.93
N ASP A 19 6.01 -24.79 -13.73
CA ASP A 19 5.37 -25.14 -12.47
C ASP A 19 4.37 -24.04 -12.08
N SER A 20 3.09 -24.40 -12.17
CA SER A 20 1.95 -23.54 -11.89
C SER A 20 0.87 -24.31 -11.14
N ILE A 21 0.18 -23.65 -10.23
CA ILE A 21 -0.95 -24.28 -9.52
C ILE A 21 -2.12 -24.38 -10.51
N PRO A 22 -2.63 -25.61 -10.78
CA PRO A 22 -3.79 -25.76 -11.65
C PRO A 22 -4.98 -24.98 -11.10
N TYR A 23 -5.70 -24.26 -11.96
CA TYR A 23 -6.82 -23.39 -11.59
C TYR A 23 -7.86 -24.05 -10.64
N PRO A 24 -8.28 -25.31 -10.84
CA PRO A 24 -9.22 -25.99 -9.92
C PRO A 24 -8.66 -26.30 -8.54
N LYS A 25 -7.33 -26.27 -8.37
CA LYS A 25 -6.63 -26.52 -7.10
C LYS A 25 -6.32 -25.24 -6.32
N ILE A 26 -6.61 -24.06 -6.88
CA ILE A 26 -6.38 -22.79 -6.19
C ILE A 26 -7.33 -22.69 -4.99
N PRO A 27 -6.82 -22.56 -3.75
CA PRO A 27 -7.67 -22.44 -2.57
C PRO A 27 -8.57 -21.21 -2.64
N PHE A 28 -9.71 -21.29 -1.97
CA PHE A 28 -10.68 -20.19 -1.92
C PHE A 28 -9.98 -18.87 -1.55
N MET A 29 -10.19 -17.84 -2.39
CA MET A 29 -9.68 -16.48 -2.18
C MET A 29 -8.16 -16.29 -2.15
N TYR A 30 -7.36 -17.33 -2.40
CA TYR A 30 -5.94 -17.13 -2.63
C TYR A 30 -5.74 -16.25 -3.86
N TRP A 31 -4.94 -15.19 -3.71
CA TRP A 31 -4.76 -14.12 -4.71
C TRP A 31 -6.06 -13.46 -5.18
N GLY A 32 -7.13 -13.55 -4.39
CA GLY A 32 -8.42 -12.90 -4.66
C GLY A 32 -9.25 -13.61 -5.72
N ILE A 33 -9.05 -14.92 -5.89
CA ILE A 33 -9.71 -15.74 -6.91
C ILE A 33 -10.89 -16.51 -6.30
N ILE A 34 -12.07 -16.32 -6.88
CA ILE A 34 -13.28 -17.12 -6.62
C ILE A 34 -13.68 -17.85 -7.92
N SER A 35 -13.83 -19.16 -7.84
CA SER A 35 -14.29 -20.01 -8.95
C SER A 35 -15.28 -21.04 -8.44
N LYS A 36 -16.02 -21.70 -9.34
CA LYS A 36 -16.90 -22.81 -9.01
C LYS A 36 -16.19 -23.97 -8.32
N HIS A 37 -14.87 -24.08 -8.51
CA HIS A 37 -14.06 -25.13 -7.91
C HIS A 37 -13.70 -24.86 -6.45
N ASN A 38 -13.60 -23.58 -6.07
CA ASN A 38 -13.15 -23.19 -4.73
C ASN A 38 -14.20 -22.44 -3.91
N PHE A 39 -15.30 -22.01 -4.53
CA PHE A 39 -16.38 -21.29 -3.86
C PHE A 39 -16.92 -22.14 -2.72
N SER A 40 -16.79 -21.61 -1.50
CA SER A 40 -17.10 -22.36 -0.29
C SER A 40 -18.37 -21.88 0.39
N SER A 41 -18.48 -20.57 0.66
CA SER A 41 -19.71 -19.97 1.19
C SER A 41 -19.77 -18.47 0.93
N LEU A 42 -21.00 -17.95 0.87
CA LEU A 42 -21.26 -16.52 0.72
C LEU A 42 -20.73 -15.69 1.90
N GLU A 43 -20.76 -16.25 3.11
CA GLU A 43 -20.27 -15.60 4.34
C GLU A 43 -18.78 -15.30 4.30
N LYS A 44 -18.00 -16.10 3.57
CA LYS A 44 -16.55 -15.94 3.46
C LYS A 44 -16.13 -15.00 2.33
N VAL A 45 -17.05 -14.61 1.44
CA VAL A 45 -16.77 -13.66 0.35
C VAL A 45 -16.50 -12.27 0.94
N PRO A 46 -15.36 -11.62 0.62
CA PRO A 46 -15.09 -10.28 1.09
C PRO A 46 -16.14 -9.26 0.67
N ARG A 47 -16.47 -8.36 1.60
CA ARG A 47 -17.54 -7.37 1.43
C ARG A 47 -17.06 -5.97 1.73
N LYS A 48 -17.48 -5.01 0.91
CA LYS A 48 -17.42 -3.60 1.25
C LYS A 48 -18.78 -3.24 1.84
N ARG A 49 -18.77 -2.74 3.08
CA ARG A 49 -19.99 -2.36 3.78
C ARG A 49 -19.90 -0.90 4.19
N TRP A 50 -20.83 -0.10 3.68
CA TRP A 50 -21.00 1.28 4.09
C TRP A 50 -21.72 1.35 5.43
N ASP A 51 -21.30 2.26 6.28
CA ASP A 51 -22.06 2.59 7.49
C ASP A 51 -23.27 3.46 7.10
N PRO A 52 -24.52 2.98 7.28
CA PRO A 52 -25.69 3.74 6.89
C PRO A 52 -25.86 5.06 7.64
N LEU A 53 -25.24 5.23 8.81
CA LEU A 53 -25.30 6.47 9.59
C LEU A 53 -24.24 7.49 9.19
N ALA A 54 -23.23 7.06 8.43
CA ALA A 54 -22.11 7.90 8.00
C ALA A 54 -21.93 7.86 6.47
N LEU A 55 -23.00 7.57 5.72
CA LEU A 55 -23.02 7.53 4.26
C LEU A 55 -23.75 8.76 3.71
N SER A 56 -23.15 9.40 2.71
CA SER A 56 -23.76 10.52 1.98
C SER A 56 -23.56 10.34 0.48
N PRO A 57 -24.55 10.69 -0.35
CA PRO A 57 -24.35 10.70 -1.79
C PRO A 57 -23.37 11.81 -2.20
N ILE A 58 -22.56 11.55 -3.22
CA ILE A 58 -21.75 12.59 -3.86
C ILE A 58 -22.69 13.46 -4.69
N THR A 59 -22.60 14.78 -4.53
CA THR A 59 -23.40 15.74 -5.29
C THR A 59 -22.48 16.66 -6.08
N LEU A 60 -22.84 16.93 -7.34
CA LEU A 60 -22.23 17.98 -8.15
C LEU A 60 -23.17 19.18 -8.18
N ASP A 61 -22.62 20.39 -8.17
CA ASP A 61 -23.36 21.59 -8.50
C ASP A 61 -23.11 21.92 -9.98
N GLU A 62 -24.11 21.67 -10.82
CA GLU A 62 -24.08 22.07 -12.23
C GLU A 62 -25.11 23.17 -12.44
N PHE A 63 -24.62 24.39 -12.67
CA PHE A 63 -25.44 25.58 -12.95
C PHE A 63 -26.50 25.89 -11.86
N GLY A 64 -26.16 25.72 -10.58
CA GLY A 64 -27.06 25.96 -9.45
C GLY A 64 -28.06 24.83 -9.20
N ARG A 65 -27.89 23.67 -9.87
CA ARG A 65 -28.66 22.44 -9.61
C ARG A 65 -27.76 21.38 -9.01
N LYS A 66 -28.16 20.86 -7.85
CA LYS A 66 -27.49 19.71 -7.23
C LYS A 66 -27.87 18.43 -7.98
N ILE A 67 -26.91 17.85 -8.69
CA ILE A 67 -27.03 16.53 -9.31
C ILE A 67 -26.46 15.50 -8.34
N VAL A 68 -27.31 14.57 -7.89
CA VAL A 68 -26.90 13.42 -7.09
C VAL A 68 -26.24 12.40 -8.01
N LEU A 69 -24.96 12.12 -7.78
CA LEU A 69 -24.27 11.05 -8.48
C LEU A 69 -24.68 9.69 -7.89
N THR A 70 -24.51 8.64 -8.68
CA THR A 70 -24.72 7.23 -8.25
C THR A 70 -23.66 6.73 -7.26
N LYS A 71 -22.74 7.60 -6.83
CA LYS A 71 -21.61 7.29 -5.96
C LYS A 71 -21.79 7.94 -4.60
N SER A 72 -21.24 7.34 -3.58
CA SER A 72 -21.34 7.84 -2.21
C SER A 72 -19.97 8.05 -1.58
N PHE A 73 -19.92 8.89 -0.55
CA PHE A 73 -18.78 8.98 0.34
C PHE A 73 -19.22 8.78 1.79
N GLY A 74 -18.29 8.38 2.64
CA GLY A 74 -18.63 8.05 4.02
C GLY A 74 -17.65 7.10 4.69
N HIS A 75 -18.07 6.56 5.83
CA HIS A 75 -17.36 5.47 6.47
C HIS A 75 -17.73 4.12 5.83
N TYR A 76 -16.72 3.31 5.53
CA TYR A 76 -16.93 1.94 5.09
C TYR A 76 -15.85 1.01 5.65
N SER A 77 -16.17 -0.28 5.69
CA SER A 77 -15.26 -1.33 6.08
C SER A 77 -15.12 -2.38 4.97
N TYR A 78 -13.88 -2.84 4.75
CA TYR A 78 -13.61 -4.09 4.06
C TYR A 78 -13.68 -5.23 5.06
N ILE A 79 -14.72 -6.04 4.98
CA ILE A 79 -14.89 -7.24 5.80
C ILE A 79 -14.35 -8.41 4.98
N SER A 80 -13.17 -8.91 5.33
CA SER A 80 -12.52 -10.02 4.63
C SER A 80 -12.21 -11.19 5.59
N PRO A 81 -13.09 -12.20 5.66
CA PRO A 81 -12.94 -13.37 6.54
C PRO A 81 -11.74 -14.26 6.23
N VAL A 82 -11.07 -14.05 5.10
CA VAL A 82 -9.90 -14.83 4.66
C VAL A 82 -8.58 -14.24 5.15
N ARG A 83 -8.58 -12.98 5.63
CA ARG A 83 -7.38 -12.32 6.17
C ARG A 83 -6.73 -13.04 7.35
N PRO A 84 -7.49 -13.62 8.32
CA PRO A 84 -6.89 -14.38 9.41
C PRO A 84 -6.07 -15.59 8.93
N ALA A 85 -6.39 -16.15 7.75
CA ALA A 85 -5.67 -17.30 7.19
C ALA A 85 -4.20 -16.99 6.84
N ARG A 86 -3.80 -15.71 6.77
CA ARG A 86 -2.38 -15.30 6.71
C ARG A 86 -1.56 -15.84 7.89
N GLN A 87 -2.20 -16.13 9.02
CA GLN A 87 -1.57 -16.69 10.22
C GLN A 87 -1.64 -18.23 10.24
N ALA A 88 -2.26 -18.86 9.24
CA ALA A 88 -2.67 -20.28 9.27
C ALA A 88 -1.66 -21.36 8.89
N PRO A 89 -0.40 -21.13 8.44
CA PRO A 89 0.57 -22.24 8.44
C PRO A 89 0.74 -22.85 9.84
N TYR A 90 0.26 -22.16 10.88
CA TYR A 90 0.36 -22.57 12.27
C TYR A 90 -0.98 -22.92 12.94
N SER A 91 -2.10 -22.99 12.21
CA SER A 91 -3.43 -23.18 12.83
C SER A 91 -3.65 -24.56 13.46
N SER A 92 -2.81 -25.53 13.16
CA SER A 92 -2.78 -26.87 13.77
C SER A 92 -1.86 -26.97 14.99
N PHE A 93 -1.12 -25.91 15.34
CA PHE A 93 -0.13 -25.94 16.42
C PHE A 93 -0.67 -25.30 17.70
N THR A 94 -0.41 -25.95 18.83
CA THR A 94 -0.68 -25.39 20.15
C THR A 94 0.17 -24.12 20.40
N PRO A 95 -0.26 -23.19 21.28
CA PRO A 95 0.54 -22.00 21.62
C PRO A 95 1.98 -22.31 22.08
N LEU A 96 2.21 -23.47 22.71
CA LEU A 96 3.54 -23.91 23.12
C LEU A 96 4.40 -24.35 21.93
N GLN A 97 3.81 -25.06 20.96
CA GLN A 97 4.48 -25.44 19.70
C GLN A 97 4.74 -24.21 18.83
N MET A 98 3.81 -23.24 18.80
CA MET A 98 4.03 -21.95 18.14
C MET A 98 5.22 -21.20 18.75
N ASN A 99 5.35 -21.17 20.07
CA ASN A 99 6.49 -20.52 20.72
C ASN A 99 7.80 -21.25 20.40
N LYS A 100 7.82 -22.59 20.40
CA LYS A 100 9.01 -23.39 20.00
C LYS A 100 9.39 -23.23 18.53
N LEU A 101 8.42 -23.31 17.60
CA LEU A 101 8.65 -23.13 16.17
C LEU A 101 9.03 -21.69 15.83
N ARG A 102 8.43 -20.68 16.48
CA ARG A 102 8.84 -19.27 16.30
C ARG A 102 10.23 -18.99 16.86
N THR A 103 10.68 -19.70 17.88
CA THR A 103 12.05 -19.57 18.41
C THR A 103 13.10 -20.30 17.56
N ILE A 104 12.70 -21.29 16.76
CA ILE A 104 13.62 -22.16 16.00
C ILE A 104 13.61 -21.80 14.50
N GLU A 105 12.44 -21.53 13.90
CA GLU A 105 12.25 -21.28 12.46
C GLU A 105 11.60 -19.91 12.24
N THR A 106 12.42 -18.87 12.12
CA THR A 106 11.92 -17.56 11.69
C THR A 106 11.81 -17.54 10.17
N ILE A 107 10.69 -18.01 9.62
CA ILE A 107 10.50 -18.05 8.17
C ILE A 107 10.19 -16.64 7.66
N GLU A 108 11.09 -16.14 6.83
CA GLU A 108 10.83 -14.97 6.01
C GLU A 108 9.83 -15.34 4.92
N SER A 109 8.59 -14.85 5.02
CA SER A 109 7.44 -15.33 4.24
C SER A 109 7.58 -15.16 2.72
N PHE A 110 8.50 -14.34 2.24
CA PHE A 110 8.73 -14.09 0.82
C PHE A 110 9.97 -14.78 0.25
N LYS A 111 10.84 -15.34 1.09
CA LYS A 111 12.03 -16.06 0.68
C LYS A 111 11.73 -17.17 -0.34
N PRO A 112 10.67 -17.99 -0.18
CA PRO A 112 10.33 -19.00 -1.19
C PRO A 112 10.02 -18.39 -2.57
N VAL A 113 9.34 -17.23 -2.59
CA VAL A 113 8.96 -16.53 -3.83
C VAL A 113 10.19 -15.90 -4.48
N VAL A 114 11.06 -15.24 -3.70
CA VAL A 114 12.27 -14.61 -4.21
C VAL A 114 13.28 -15.65 -4.72
N GLU A 115 13.43 -16.77 -4.02
CA GLU A 115 14.36 -17.85 -4.39
C GLU A 115 13.77 -18.84 -5.40
N GLY A 116 12.47 -18.76 -5.70
CA GLY A 116 11.80 -19.65 -6.64
C GLY A 116 11.78 -21.12 -6.21
N ARG A 117 11.76 -21.39 -4.90
CA ARG A 117 11.80 -22.76 -4.36
C ARG A 117 11.03 -22.91 -3.07
N SER A 118 10.45 -24.10 -2.87
CA SER A 118 9.78 -24.48 -1.63
C SER A 118 10.75 -24.49 -0.45
N VAL A 119 10.24 -24.09 0.71
CA VAL A 119 10.97 -24.15 1.99
C VAL A 119 10.25 -25.12 2.91
N TYR A 120 10.99 -26.08 3.43
CA TYR A 120 10.52 -27.13 4.34
C TYR A 120 11.13 -26.94 5.72
N SER A 121 10.43 -27.41 6.75
CA SER A 121 10.89 -27.32 8.14
C SER A 121 12.21 -28.07 8.34
N GLU A 122 13.10 -27.49 9.12
CA GLU A 122 14.34 -28.14 9.57
C GLU A 122 14.06 -29.22 10.63
N VAL A 123 12.91 -29.10 11.33
CA VAL A 123 12.46 -30.05 12.36
C VAL A 123 11.67 -31.21 11.74
N ASP A 124 10.89 -30.95 10.69
CA ASP A 124 10.11 -31.94 9.95
C ASP A 124 10.28 -31.71 8.43
N SER A 125 11.12 -32.51 7.78
CA SER A 125 11.48 -32.33 6.37
C SER A 125 10.31 -32.48 5.40
N ASP A 126 9.22 -33.12 5.82
CA ASP A 126 8.01 -33.29 5.00
C ASP A 126 7.03 -32.13 5.16
N LEU A 127 7.21 -31.29 6.19
CA LEU A 127 6.36 -30.14 6.45
C LEU A 127 6.78 -28.96 5.55
N LEU A 128 5.97 -28.68 4.54
CA LEU A 128 6.08 -27.47 3.72
C LEU A 128 5.72 -26.24 4.56
N ILE A 129 6.67 -25.33 4.74
CA ILE A 129 6.50 -24.12 5.54
C ILE A 129 6.61 -22.83 4.72
N GLY A 130 7.01 -22.93 3.45
CA GLY A 130 7.06 -21.81 2.51
C GLY A 130 6.80 -22.24 1.06
N ASP A 131 5.84 -21.59 0.41
CA ASP A 131 5.36 -21.89 -0.94
C ASP A 131 5.86 -20.83 -1.94
N PRO A 132 6.56 -21.20 -3.03
CA PRO A 132 7.15 -20.26 -3.97
C PRO A 132 6.15 -19.67 -4.98
N HIS A 133 4.93 -20.21 -5.06
CA HIS A 133 3.96 -19.76 -6.05
C HIS A 133 3.49 -18.32 -5.78
N ALA A 134 3.50 -17.52 -6.83
CA ALA A 134 3.04 -16.14 -6.80
C ALA A 134 2.39 -15.73 -8.13
N ILE A 135 1.76 -14.56 -8.14
CA ILE A 135 1.39 -13.85 -9.38
C ILE A 135 2.16 -12.54 -9.31
N LEU A 136 3.23 -12.41 -10.11
CA LEU A 136 4.13 -11.26 -10.09
C LEU A 136 3.70 -10.27 -11.16
N LEU A 137 3.33 -9.07 -10.75
CA LEU A 137 2.95 -8.02 -11.70
C LEU A 137 4.17 -7.40 -12.35
N CYS A 138 5.21 -7.12 -11.57
CA CYS A 138 6.42 -6.51 -12.08
C CYS A 138 7.66 -6.80 -11.22
N ASN A 139 8.81 -6.77 -11.90
CA ASN A 139 10.15 -6.77 -11.32
C ASN A 139 10.78 -5.39 -11.60
N GLY A 140 10.72 -4.49 -10.63
CA GLY A 140 10.98 -3.06 -10.84
C GLY A 140 10.01 -2.46 -11.87
N LYS A 141 10.55 -2.06 -13.03
CA LYS A 141 9.76 -1.56 -14.17
C LYS A 141 9.35 -2.64 -15.18
N GLU A 142 9.97 -3.81 -15.13
CA GLU A 142 9.67 -4.92 -16.04
C GLU A 142 8.29 -5.48 -15.70
N LYS A 143 7.35 -5.40 -16.66
CA LYS A 143 6.00 -5.97 -16.51
C LYS A 143 6.08 -7.48 -16.74
N LEU A 144 5.46 -8.24 -15.84
CA LEU A 144 5.42 -9.70 -15.88
C LEU A 144 3.98 -10.16 -16.14
N ASP A 145 3.24 -10.61 -15.11
CA ASP A 145 1.88 -11.10 -15.30
C ASP A 145 0.83 -9.99 -15.45
N PRO A 146 -0.23 -10.26 -16.22
CA PRO A 146 -1.43 -9.43 -16.20
C PRO A 146 -2.05 -9.35 -14.80
N PRO A 147 -2.55 -8.17 -14.37
CA PRO A 147 -3.15 -7.99 -13.04
C PRO A 147 -4.37 -8.86 -12.72
N PHE A 148 -5.02 -9.44 -13.72
CA PHE A 148 -6.17 -10.35 -13.56
C PHE A 148 -5.85 -11.80 -13.95
N SER A 149 -4.56 -12.14 -14.08
CA SER A 149 -4.11 -13.53 -14.25
C SER A 149 -4.63 -14.40 -13.10
N VAL A 150 -5.01 -15.64 -13.40
CA VAL A 150 -5.45 -16.64 -12.41
C VAL A 150 -4.46 -17.80 -12.33
N GLU A 151 -3.22 -17.59 -12.76
CA GLU A 151 -2.17 -18.61 -12.83
C GLU A 151 -1.03 -18.25 -11.87
N PRO A 152 -1.04 -18.77 -10.62
CA PRO A 152 0.10 -18.67 -9.73
C PRO A 152 1.22 -19.59 -10.23
N LYS A 153 2.43 -19.03 -10.41
CA LYS A 153 3.60 -19.71 -10.97
C LYS A 153 4.82 -19.56 -10.07
N VAL A 154 5.82 -20.38 -10.31
CA VAL A 154 7.16 -20.22 -9.72
C VAL A 154 8.04 -19.42 -10.69
N TYR A 155 8.72 -18.40 -10.16
CA TYR A 155 9.62 -17.52 -10.92
C TYR A 155 11.06 -17.83 -10.55
N LYS A 156 11.96 -17.74 -11.53
CA LYS A 156 13.40 -17.85 -11.35
C LYS A 156 14.09 -16.57 -11.80
N ASN A 157 15.30 -16.35 -11.30
CA ASN A 157 16.18 -15.25 -11.72
C ASN A 157 15.54 -13.85 -11.49
N LEU A 158 14.84 -13.66 -10.37
CA LEU A 158 14.37 -12.35 -9.95
C LEU A 158 15.60 -11.48 -9.61
N HIS A 159 15.94 -10.56 -10.51
CA HIS A 159 17.18 -9.79 -10.47
C HIS A 159 16.98 -8.30 -10.15
N GLY A 160 15.73 -7.81 -10.13
CA GLY A 160 15.47 -6.42 -9.75
C GLY A 160 15.55 -6.21 -8.24
N ASP A 161 15.73 -4.96 -7.83
CA ASP A 161 15.84 -4.60 -6.41
C ASP A 161 14.50 -4.73 -5.65
N ALA A 162 13.38 -4.64 -6.37
CA ALA A 162 12.04 -4.76 -5.80
C ALA A 162 11.06 -5.43 -6.76
N VAL A 163 10.17 -6.26 -6.21
CA VAL A 163 9.13 -6.97 -6.97
C VAL A 163 7.74 -6.67 -6.41
N THR A 164 6.75 -6.50 -7.28
CA THR A 164 5.35 -6.36 -6.88
C THR A 164 4.55 -7.59 -7.27
N LEU A 165 3.84 -8.16 -6.30
CA LEU A 165 2.98 -9.33 -6.46
C LEU A 165 1.54 -9.04 -6.05
N ILE A 166 0.62 -9.88 -6.52
CA ILE A 166 -0.74 -9.95 -5.96
C ILE A 166 -0.65 -10.51 -4.54
N ASN A 167 -1.29 -9.84 -3.58
CA ASN A 167 -1.36 -10.32 -2.22
C ASN A 167 -2.09 -11.67 -2.16
N LYS A 168 -1.43 -12.70 -1.60
CA LYS A 168 -1.98 -14.06 -1.46
C LYS A 168 -3.25 -14.09 -0.60
N PHE A 169 -3.38 -13.19 0.39
CA PHE A 169 -4.53 -13.08 1.29
C PHE A 169 -5.15 -11.67 1.19
N PRO A 170 -5.80 -11.34 0.07
CA PRO A 170 -6.26 -9.98 -0.18
C PRO A 170 -7.50 -9.62 0.64
N ALA A 171 -7.73 -8.32 0.79
CA ALA A 171 -8.95 -7.78 1.39
C ALA A 171 -10.15 -7.82 0.43
N MET A 172 -9.88 -7.94 -0.87
CA MET A 172 -10.85 -7.77 -1.95
C MET A 172 -10.82 -8.97 -2.91
N VAL A 173 -11.94 -9.21 -3.57
CA VAL A 173 -12.09 -10.15 -4.68
C VAL A 173 -11.52 -9.51 -5.94
N ARG A 174 -10.51 -10.15 -6.53
CA ARG A 174 -9.82 -9.70 -7.73
C ARG A 174 -10.41 -10.33 -8.99
N CYS A 175 -10.55 -11.65 -8.98
CA CYS A 175 -11.07 -12.44 -10.08
C CYS A 175 -12.24 -13.31 -9.58
N ILE A 176 -13.33 -13.31 -10.33
CA ILE A 176 -14.50 -14.13 -10.04
C ILE A 176 -15.10 -14.65 -11.34
N GLU A 177 -15.47 -15.93 -11.38
CA GLU A 177 -16.20 -16.50 -12.51
C GLU A 177 -17.57 -15.86 -12.68
N THR A 178 -17.92 -15.50 -13.91
CA THR A 178 -19.14 -14.73 -14.25
C THR A 178 -20.42 -15.37 -13.72
N GLU A 179 -20.52 -16.70 -13.77
CA GLU A 179 -21.69 -17.45 -13.26
C GLU A 179 -21.93 -17.28 -11.75
N LEU A 180 -20.89 -16.98 -10.97
CA LEU A 180 -21.00 -16.75 -9.53
C LEU A 180 -21.34 -15.30 -9.18
N VAL A 181 -21.09 -14.35 -10.09
CA VAL A 181 -21.29 -12.91 -9.82
C VAL A 181 -22.75 -12.63 -9.48
N GLU A 182 -23.67 -13.02 -10.36
CA GLU A 182 -25.10 -12.77 -10.17
C GLU A 182 -25.63 -13.45 -8.90
N TYR A 183 -25.20 -14.70 -8.65
CA TYR A 183 -25.58 -15.43 -7.45
C TYR A 183 -25.10 -14.72 -6.18
N ILE A 184 -23.83 -14.32 -6.12
CA ILE A 184 -23.28 -13.64 -4.94
C ILE A 184 -23.97 -12.29 -4.73
N GLU A 185 -24.07 -11.47 -5.78
CA GLU A 185 -24.64 -10.12 -5.67
C GLU A 185 -26.11 -10.14 -5.25
N LYS A 186 -26.91 -11.09 -5.77
CA LYS A 186 -28.33 -11.23 -5.42
C LYS A 186 -28.54 -11.68 -3.97
N ASN A 187 -27.60 -12.44 -3.41
CA ASN A 187 -27.75 -13.02 -2.07
C ASN A 187 -26.96 -12.26 -0.99
N MET A 188 -26.21 -11.21 -1.34
CA MET A 188 -25.50 -10.38 -0.36
C MET A 188 -26.47 -9.69 0.62
N PRO A 189 -26.07 -9.47 1.88
CA PRO A 189 -26.87 -8.70 2.83
C PRO A 189 -27.14 -7.28 2.34
N LEU A 190 -28.25 -6.71 2.81
CA LEU A 190 -28.60 -5.31 2.55
C LEU A 190 -27.45 -4.37 2.95
N HIS A 191 -27.16 -3.39 2.10
CA HIS A 191 -26.05 -2.42 2.23
C HIS A 191 -24.62 -3.01 2.18
N ALA A 192 -24.47 -4.30 1.83
CA ALA A 192 -23.18 -4.89 1.52
C ALA A 192 -23.03 -5.06 0.01
N LYS A 193 -21.83 -4.79 -0.50
CA LYS A 193 -21.41 -5.17 -1.86
C LYS A 193 -20.22 -6.09 -1.76
N MET A 194 -20.01 -6.90 -2.80
CA MET A 194 -18.75 -7.62 -2.94
C MET A 194 -17.60 -6.59 -2.99
N ALA A 195 -16.60 -6.75 -2.13
CA ALA A 195 -15.42 -5.90 -2.16
C ALA A 195 -14.59 -6.28 -3.39
N ARG A 196 -14.84 -5.65 -4.54
CA ARG A 196 -14.07 -5.89 -5.76
C ARG A 196 -12.84 -5.01 -5.79
N GLY A 197 -11.66 -5.58 -6.05
CA GLY A 197 -10.44 -4.80 -6.09
C GLY A 197 -9.16 -5.62 -6.21
N VAL A 198 -8.04 -4.91 -6.31
CA VAL A 198 -6.70 -5.49 -6.36
C VAL A 198 -5.92 -5.04 -5.13
N ASN A 199 -5.41 -5.99 -4.36
CA ASN A 199 -4.46 -5.72 -3.29
C ASN A 199 -3.08 -6.20 -3.76
N THR A 200 -2.13 -5.29 -3.90
CA THR A 200 -0.74 -5.63 -4.25
C THR A 200 0.16 -5.53 -3.04
N LEU A 201 1.30 -6.21 -3.14
CA LEU A 201 2.38 -6.17 -2.17
C LEU A 201 3.69 -5.98 -2.93
N THR A 202 4.49 -5.00 -2.52
CA THR A 202 5.81 -4.74 -3.09
C THR A 202 6.88 -4.98 -2.04
N ILE A 203 7.86 -5.81 -2.36
CA ILE A 203 8.93 -6.20 -1.46
C ILE A 203 10.29 -5.89 -2.11
N PRO A 204 11.31 -5.49 -1.34
CA PRO A 204 12.68 -5.59 -1.83
C PRO A 204 13.01 -7.08 -2.02
N THR A 205 13.84 -7.41 -3.01
CA THR A 205 14.30 -8.80 -3.22
C THR A 205 15.28 -9.22 -2.12
N GLN A 206 16.19 -8.33 -1.74
CA GLN A 206 17.02 -8.51 -0.54
C GLN A 206 16.24 -8.23 0.76
N PHE A 207 16.55 -8.98 1.81
CA PHE A 207 15.85 -8.85 3.08
C PHE A 207 16.31 -7.64 3.86
N TYR A 208 15.37 -6.74 4.16
CA TYR A 208 15.56 -5.61 5.06
C TYR A 208 14.44 -5.58 6.10
N LYS A 209 14.84 -5.44 7.36
CA LYS A 209 13.91 -5.41 8.51
C LYS A 209 13.45 -4.00 8.85
N HIS A 210 14.33 -3.02 8.68
CA HIS A 210 14.06 -1.62 8.96
C HIS A 210 14.16 -0.79 7.69
N LEU A 211 13.43 0.34 7.62
CA LEU A 211 13.33 1.14 6.41
C LEU A 211 14.63 1.89 6.12
N GLU A 212 15.26 2.41 7.17
CA GLU A 212 16.53 3.13 7.14
C GLU A 212 17.72 2.27 6.69
N ASP A 213 17.64 0.94 6.87
CA ASP A 213 18.65 -0.01 6.41
C ASP A 213 18.62 -0.23 4.89
N ILE A 214 17.50 0.09 4.23
CA ILE A 214 17.32 -0.16 2.81
C ILE A 214 18.22 0.81 2.02
N PRO A 215 19.05 0.36 1.06
CA PRO A 215 19.78 1.26 0.17
C PRO A 215 18.82 2.22 -0.55
N THR A 216 19.20 3.49 -0.69
CA THR A 216 18.32 4.54 -1.24
C THR A 216 17.76 4.18 -2.62
N LYS A 217 18.59 3.56 -3.47
CA LYS A 217 18.17 3.07 -4.79
C LYS A 217 17.12 1.97 -4.71
N VAL A 218 17.29 1.01 -3.78
CA VAL A 218 16.34 -0.09 -3.56
C VAL A 218 14.99 0.45 -3.08
N LEU A 219 14.98 1.40 -2.14
CA LEU A 219 13.73 2.01 -1.67
C LEU A 219 13.03 2.83 -2.77
N ALA A 220 13.79 3.54 -3.60
CA ALA A 220 13.25 4.20 -4.78
C ALA A 220 12.65 3.19 -5.78
N GLU A 221 13.29 2.04 -5.97
CA GLU A 221 12.79 0.96 -6.83
C GLU A 221 11.51 0.31 -6.27
N ILE A 222 11.36 0.22 -4.94
CA ILE A 222 10.09 -0.19 -4.31
C ILE A 222 8.97 0.77 -4.75
N PHE A 223 9.15 2.09 -4.62
CA PHE A 223 8.13 3.05 -5.05
C PHE A 223 7.86 2.96 -6.56
N GLN A 224 8.91 2.80 -7.36
CA GLN A 224 8.79 2.66 -8.81
C GLN A 224 8.00 1.40 -9.18
N SER A 225 8.25 0.27 -8.54
CA SER A 225 7.55 -1.00 -8.75
C SER A 225 6.07 -0.89 -8.34
N MET A 226 5.78 -0.23 -7.21
CA MET A 226 4.41 0.12 -6.82
C MET A 226 3.69 0.94 -7.91
N ILE A 227 4.34 1.96 -8.46
CA ILE A 227 3.79 2.79 -9.55
C ILE A 227 3.51 1.94 -10.79
N THR A 228 4.47 1.09 -11.19
CA THR A 228 4.32 0.19 -12.35
C THR A 228 3.09 -0.69 -12.19
N ALA A 229 2.95 -1.35 -11.04
CA ALA A 229 1.81 -2.21 -10.74
C ALA A 229 0.47 -1.46 -10.72
N MET A 230 0.43 -0.26 -10.14
CA MET A 230 -0.76 0.60 -10.14
C MET A 230 -1.20 0.95 -11.56
N LEU A 231 -0.26 1.31 -12.43
CA LEU A 231 -0.55 1.64 -13.84
C LEU A 231 -1.00 0.40 -14.63
N MET A 232 -0.41 -0.77 -14.39
CA MET A 232 -0.87 -2.03 -14.98
C MET A 232 -2.31 -2.34 -14.60
N VAL A 233 -2.64 -2.24 -13.31
CA VAL A 233 -4.01 -2.49 -12.81
C VAL A 233 -4.99 -1.48 -13.42
N LYS A 234 -4.64 -0.19 -13.44
CA LYS A 234 -5.45 0.86 -14.06
C LYS A 234 -5.74 0.56 -15.54
N GLU A 235 -4.71 0.21 -16.31
CA GLU A 235 -4.84 -0.09 -17.74
C GLU A 235 -5.80 -1.26 -17.97
N GLU A 236 -5.62 -2.35 -17.23
CA GLU A 236 -6.42 -3.57 -17.40
C GLU A 236 -7.85 -3.42 -16.85
N ALA A 237 -8.03 -2.68 -15.74
CA ALA A 237 -9.35 -2.30 -15.23
C ALA A 237 -10.11 -1.43 -16.24
N ASN A 238 -9.43 -0.48 -16.87
CA ASN A 238 -10.02 0.39 -17.90
C ASN A 238 -10.51 -0.41 -19.12
N LYS A 239 -9.78 -1.45 -19.55
CA LYS A 239 -10.20 -2.38 -20.62
C LYS A 239 -11.45 -3.16 -20.23
N ARG A 240 -11.71 -3.33 -18.94
CA ARG A 240 -12.90 -3.99 -18.37
C ARG A 240 -14.04 -3.03 -18.05
N GLY A 241 -13.94 -1.78 -18.51
CA GLY A 241 -14.96 -0.76 -18.32
C GLY A 241 -14.92 -0.05 -16.96
N ILE A 242 -14.00 -0.42 -16.06
CA ILE A 242 -13.87 0.17 -14.73
C ILE A 242 -13.01 1.43 -14.85
N LYS A 243 -13.59 2.60 -14.57
CA LYS A 243 -12.93 3.90 -14.81
C LYS A 243 -12.52 4.60 -13.54
N VAL A 244 -13.25 4.36 -12.45
CA VAL A 244 -13.00 5.00 -11.16
C VAL A 244 -12.37 4.02 -10.19
N ILE A 245 -11.13 4.34 -9.77
CA ILE A 245 -10.33 3.44 -8.94
C ILE A 245 -9.71 4.26 -7.80
N PRO A 246 -10.37 4.32 -6.63
CA PRO A 246 -9.72 4.76 -5.39
C PRO A 246 -8.49 3.92 -5.10
N THR A 247 -7.36 4.58 -4.87
CA THR A 247 -6.08 3.93 -4.57
C THR A 247 -5.59 4.33 -3.19
N SER A 248 -5.00 3.38 -2.46
CA SER A 248 -4.39 3.62 -1.15
C SER A 248 -3.03 2.94 -1.09
N PRO A 249 -1.94 3.63 -1.47
CA PRO A 249 -0.57 3.16 -1.28
C PRO A 249 -0.10 3.44 0.16
N PHE A 250 0.48 2.44 0.83
CA PHE A 250 0.95 2.58 2.21
C PHE A 250 2.01 1.53 2.59
N PHE A 251 2.64 1.75 3.75
CA PHE A 251 3.50 0.80 4.44
C PHE A 251 3.04 0.69 5.90
N ASP A 252 2.99 -0.55 6.39
CA ASP A 252 2.78 -0.85 7.80
C ASP A 252 4.10 -1.36 8.38
N ILE A 253 4.80 -0.52 9.15
CA ILE A 253 6.13 -0.82 9.67
C ILE A 253 6.00 -1.11 11.16
N GLY A 254 6.19 -2.37 11.56
CA GLY A 254 6.06 -2.81 12.95
C GLY A 254 4.72 -3.46 13.30
N LYS A 255 4.69 -4.23 14.39
CA LYS A 255 3.58 -5.12 14.74
C LYS A 255 2.30 -4.38 15.16
N ASP A 256 2.46 -3.25 15.87
CA ASP A 256 1.32 -2.51 16.44
C ASP A 256 0.51 -1.73 15.39
N VAL A 257 1.01 -1.69 14.15
CA VAL A 257 0.36 -1.07 12.99
C VAL A 257 0.02 -2.10 11.91
N SER A 258 -0.15 -3.38 12.27
CA SER A 258 -0.45 -4.49 11.36
C SER A 258 0.70 -4.97 10.45
N GLY A 259 1.92 -4.46 10.67
CA GLY A 259 3.16 -4.93 10.05
C GLY A 259 3.62 -6.27 10.63
N ASN A 260 2.83 -7.33 10.47
CA ASN A 260 3.15 -8.66 11.01
C ASN A 260 4.23 -9.41 10.21
N LEU A 261 4.73 -8.85 9.10
CA LEU A 261 5.82 -9.43 8.31
C LEU A 261 7.12 -8.74 8.69
N GLN A 262 8.20 -9.50 8.80
CA GLN A 262 9.49 -8.96 9.22
C GLN A 262 10.15 -8.11 8.15
N ARG A 263 9.95 -8.46 6.87
CA ARG A 263 10.48 -7.70 5.73
C ARG A 263 9.65 -6.43 5.54
N ILE A 264 10.31 -5.29 5.31
CA ILE A 264 9.65 -4.06 4.87
C ILE A 264 8.95 -4.30 3.54
N HIS A 265 7.70 -3.85 3.43
CA HIS A 265 6.91 -4.03 2.23
C HIS A 265 5.91 -2.88 2.06
N GLY A 266 5.73 -2.45 0.82
CA GLY A 266 4.66 -1.55 0.42
C GLY A 266 3.41 -2.33 0.06
N GLN A 267 2.25 -1.73 0.26
CA GLN A 267 0.95 -2.26 -0.18
C GLN A 267 0.23 -1.20 -0.99
N VAL A 268 -0.57 -1.63 -1.96
CA VAL A 268 -1.54 -0.75 -2.62
C VAL A 268 -2.89 -1.43 -2.70
N TYR A 269 -3.93 -0.75 -2.20
CA TYR A 269 -5.31 -1.19 -2.35
C TYR A 269 -5.93 -0.37 -3.48
N MET A 270 -6.43 -1.05 -4.50
CA MET A 270 -7.11 -0.47 -5.65
C MET A 270 -8.55 -0.98 -5.68
N ASP A 271 -9.48 -0.13 -5.28
CA ASP A 271 -10.91 -0.45 -5.21
C ASP A 271 -11.55 -0.37 -6.59
N LEU A 272 -12.18 -1.46 -7.01
CA LEU A 272 -12.80 -1.61 -8.33
C LEU A 272 -14.33 -1.70 -8.24
N ALA A 273 -14.94 -1.34 -7.10
CA ALA A 273 -16.38 -1.40 -6.89
C ALA A 273 -17.17 -0.24 -7.54
N GLU A 274 -16.49 0.85 -7.92
CA GLU A 274 -17.06 2.08 -8.54
C GLU A 274 -18.19 2.75 -7.75
N ASP A 275 -18.36 2.41 -6.46
CA ASP A 275 -19.43 2.90 -5.60
C ASP A 275 -19.04 4.12 -4.74
N GLY A 276 -17.80 4.59 -4.89
CA GLY A 276 -17.27 5.82 -4.28
C GLY A 276 -16.08 5.61 -3.35
N HIS A 277 -15.82 6.58 -2.47
CA HIS A 277 -14.59 6.67 -1.66
C HIS A 277 -14.84 7.11 -0.21
N GLY A 278 -13.82 7.04 0.64
CA GLY A 278 -13.97 7.32 2.07
C GLY A 278 -14.19 8.80 2.36
N SER A 279 -14.84 9.12 3.49
CA SER A 279 -15.07 10.50 3.95
C SER A 279 -13.81 11.37 3.98
N ARG A 280 -12.68 10.81 4.44
CA ARG A 280 -11.37 11.48 4.42
C ARG A 280 -10.95 11.90 3.01
N MET A 281 -11.10 11.02 2.01
CA MET A 281 -10.74 11.34 0.62
C MET A 281 -11.66 12.43 0.06
N GLU A 282 -12.96 12.37 0.37
CA GLU A 282 -13.91 13.41 -0.04
C GLU A 282 -13.53 14.78 0.55
N ALA A 283 -13.18 14.82 1.84
CA ALA A 283 -12.75 16.05 2.50
C ALA A 283 -11.48 16.65 1.85
N LEU A 284 -10.50 15.79 1.52
CA LEU A 284 -9.30 16.22 0.80
C LEU A 284 -9.62 16.76 -0.60
N LEU A 285 -10.46 16.06 -1.37
CA LEU A 285 -10.87 16.52 -2.70
C LEU A 285 -11.55 17.89 -2.62
N LYS A 286 -12.50 18.09 -1.70
CA LYS A 286 -13.16 19.39 -1.51
C LYS A 286 -12.19 20.49 -1.08
N ALA A 287 -11.25 20.19 -0.20
CA ALA A 287 -10.24 21.15 0.22
C ALA A 287 -9.35 21.60 -0.95
N PHE A 288 -8.91 20.66 -1.79
CA PHE A 288 -8.12 21.00 -2.98
C PHE A 288 -8.96 21.73 -4.04
N GLU A 289 -10.20 21.35 -4.27
CA GLU A 289 -11.08 22.10 -5.17
C GLU A 289 -11.23 23.57 -4.73
N LYS A 290 -11.41 23.81 -3.43
CA LYS A 290 -11.40 25.18 -2.88
C LYS A 290 -10.07 25.91 -3.13
N MET A 291 -8.94 25.21 -2.92
CA MET A 291 -7.61 25.76 -3.23
C MET A 291 -7.44 26.10 -4.71
N ARG A 292 -8.02 25.31 -5.62
CA ARG A 292 -8.03 25.61 -7.06
C ARG A 292 -8.79 26.90 -7.34
N ASP A 293 -9.97 27.07 -6.76
CA ASP A 293 -10.82 28.25 -6.97
C ASP A 293 -10.14 29.53 -6.45
N GLU A 294 -9.32 29.41 -5.41
CA GLU A 294 -8.47 30.48 -4.87
C GLU A 294 -7.13 30.64 -5.65
N ASN A 295 -6.90 29.81 -6.68
CA ASN A 295 -5.65 29.71 -7.44
C ASN A 295 -4.41 29.56 -6.53
N ASN A 296 -4.56 28.80 -5.45
CA ASN A 296 -3.58 28.73 -4.38
C ASN A 296 -3.52 27.34 -3.72
N CYS A 297 -2.55 26.52 -4.13
CA CYS A 297 -2.28 25.26 -3.45
C CYS A 297 -1.44 25.48 -2.19
N ASP A 298 -2.01 25.22 -1.01
CA ASP A 298 -1.31 25.36 0.27
C ASP A 298 -0.05 24.48 0.35
N LEU A 299 -0.06 23.30 -0.27
CA LEU A 299 1.13 22.45 -0.34
C LEU A 299 2.23 23.03 -1.25
N CYS A 300 1.91 23.93 -2.19
CA CYS A 300 2.93 24.62 -2.99
C CYS A 300 3.45 25.86 -2.25
N VAL A 301 2.57 26.71 -1.74
CA VAL A 301 2.95 28.06 -1.29
C VAL A 301 3.21 28.21 0.20
N SER A 302 2.70 27.29 1.04
CA SER A 302 2.74 27.50 2.49
C SER A 302 4.17 27.57 3.00
N THR A 303 4.42 28.58 3.84
CA THR A 303 5.68 28.76 4.56
C THR A 303 5.78 27.88 5.81
N HIS A 304 4.73 27.11 6.12
CA HIS A 304 4.65 26.25 7.30
C HIS A 304 5.03 26.98 8.60
N ASP A 305 4.32 28.08 8.85
CA ASP A 305 4.50 28.99 9.98
C ASP A 305 5.87 29.68 9.96
N ASN A 306 6.23 30.26 8.80
CA ASN A 306 7.53 30.89 8.56
C ASN A 306 8.71 29.96 8.86
N GLY A 307 8.58 28.69 8.46
CA GLY A 307 9.58 27.64 8.62
C GLY A 307 9.59 26.97 9.99
N LYS A 308 8.76 27.41 10.96
CA LYS A 308 8.75 26.84 12.31
C LYS A 308 8.39 25.35 12.30
N ARG A 309 7.48 24.93 11.42
CA ARG A 309 7.06 23.53 11.25
C ARG A 309 7.86 22.76 10.18
N THR A 310 8.69 23.41 9.38
CA THR A 310 9.54 22.72 8.39
C THR A 310 10.60 21.88 9.08
N VAL A 311 10.71 20.60 8.73
CA VAL A 311 11.66 19.65 9.33
C VAL A 311 12.89 19.51 8.45
N TYR A 312 12.68 19.19 7.18
CA TYR A 312 13.75 18.88 6.24
C TYR A 312 13.27 19.17 4.82
N GLU A 313 14.18 19.61 3.97
CA GLU A 313 13.92 19.77 2.55
C GLU A 313 15.13 19.32 1.76
N ASN A 314 14.88 18.63 0.65
CA ASN A 314 15.88 18.42 -0.39
C ASN A 314 15.41 19.10 -1.68
N ASP A 315 16.01 18.75 -2.81
CA ASP A 315 15.72 19.39 -4.10
C ASP A 315 14.25 19.28 -4.51
N THR A 316 13.61 18.14 -4.25
CA THR A 316 12.28 17.85 -4.78
C THR A 316 11.19 17.65 -3.73
N TRP A 317 11.54 17.46 -2.46
CA TRP A 317 10.59 17.22 -1.36
C TRP A 317 10.77 18.19 -0.21
N LYS A 318 9.67 18.44 0.48
CA LYS A 318 9.65 19.08 1.79
C LYS A 318 8.93 18.22 2.81
N PHE A 319 9.49 18.15 4.02
CA PHE A 319 8.96 17.46 5.18
C PHE A 319 8.68 18.50 6.26
N PHE A 320 7.50 18.43 6.87
CA PHE A 320 7.05 19.38 7.87
C PHE A 320 6.10 18.69 8.85
N THR A 321 5.97 19.24 10.06
CA THR A 321 4.97 18.77 11.01
C THR A 321 3.58 19.26 10.59
N SER A 322 2.56 18.39 10.70
CA SER A 322 1.18 18.78 10.40
C SER A 322 0.73 19.87 11.38
N GLY A 323 0.08 20.92 10.88
CA GLY A 323 -0.51 21.98 11.73
C GLY A 323 -1.68 21.47 12.57
N SER A 324 -2.36 20.42 12.12
CA SER A 324 -3.35 19.66 12.88
C SER A 324 -2.87 18.19 12.92
N PRO A 325 -2.00 17.83 13.87
CA PRO A 325 -1.46 16.48 13.95
C PRO A 325 -2.54 15.50 14.43
N ILE A 326 -2.53 14.27 13.90
CA ILE A 326 -3.39 13.19 14.39
C ILE A 326 -2.63 12.20 15.28
N ARG A 327 -1.31 12.36 15.41
CA ARG A 327 -0.42 11.58 16.28
C ARG A 327 0.71 12.51 16.72
N ASN A 328 1.31 12.26 17.88
CA ASN A 328 2.59 12.89 18.20
C ASN A 328 3.61 12.52 17.11
N TYR A 329 4.47 13.46 16.73
CA TYR A 329 5.41 13.28 15.62
C TYR A 329 4.75 12.98 14.25
N HIS A 330 3.50 13.40 14.03
CA HIS A 330 2.89 13.37 12.69
C HIS A 330 3.65 14.30 11.73
N LEU A 331 4.41 13.68 10.81
CA LEU A 331 5.08 14.37 9.72
C LEU A 331 4.28 14.23 8.44
N ARG A 332 4.19 15.32 7.70
CA ARG A 332 3.69 15.35 6.34
C ARG A 332 4.82 15.69 5.39
N PHE A 333 4.78 15.12 4.20
CA PHE A 333 5.70 15.43 3.13
C PHE A 333 4.98 15.56 1.80
N ALA A 334 5.46 16.47 0.96
CA ALA A 334 4.89 16.73 -0.36
C ALA A 334 6.02 17.10 -1.33
N PRO A 335 5.88 16.80 -2.64
CA PRO A 335 6.81 17.33 -3.61
C PRO A 335 6.72 18.86 -3.63
N LYS A 336 7.84 19.50 -3.97
CA LYS A 336 7.88 20.97 -4.15
C LYS A 336 7.15 21.39 -5.43
N GLU A 337 7.23 20.55 -6.46
CA GLU A 337 6.44 20.66 -7.69
C GLU A 337 4.99 20.22 -7.42
N HIS A 338 4.02 20.90 -8.02
CA HIS A 338 2.62 20.49 -7.96
C HIS A 338 2.41 19.21 -8.80
N ILE A 339 2.23 18.07 -8.13
CA ILE A 339 2.02 16.77 -8.77
C ILE A 339 0.73 16.17 -8.25
N GLU A 340 -0.19 15.79 -9.13
CA GLU A 340 -1.53 15.36 -8.72
C GLU A 340 -1.60 13.90 -8.27
N ASN A 341 -0.80 13.03 -8.88
CA ASN A 341 -0.83 11.59 -8.60
C ASN A 341 0.53 11.06 -8.17
N PHE A 342 0.49 10.06 -7.29
CA PHE A 342 1.67 9.28 -6.92
C PHE A 342 2.34 8.62 -8.13
N THR A 343 1.57 8.22 -9.14
CA THR A 343 2.10 7.60 -10.36
C THR A 343 2.79 8.56 -11.31
N ASP A 344 2.71 9.87 -11.05
CA ASP A 344 3.30 10.91 -11.91
C ASP A 344 4.68 11.36 -11.38
N LEU A 345 5.13 10.78 -10.26
CA LEU A 345 6.45 11.04 -9.68
C LEU A 345 7.57 10.57 -10.62
N LYS A 346 8.54 11.47 -10.84
CA LYS A 346 9.71 11.24 -11.71
C LYS A 346 10.80 10.46 -10.95
N PRO A 347 11.73 9.79 -11.65
CA PRO A 347 12.80 9.03 -11.00
C PRO A 347 13.60 9.81 -9.94
N LYS A 348 13.97 11.07 -10.22
CA LYS A 348 14.66 11.93 -9.23
C LYS A 348 13.82 12.14 -7.97
N GLN A 349 12.51 12.38 -8.13
CA GLN A 349 11.60 12.55 -7.00
C GLN A 349 11.49 11.27 -6.16
N LEU A 350 11.52 10.10 -6.78
CA LEU A 350 11.51 8.82 -6.04
C LEU A 350 12.81 8.60 -5.25
N LEU A 351 13.97 8.91 -5.87
CA LEU A 351 15.28 8.85 -5.23
C LEU A 351 15.40 9.83 -4.05
N ASP A 352 15.04 11.09 -4.27
CA ASP A 352 15.06 12.13 -3.24
C ASP A 352 14.06 11.80 -2.11
N LEU A 353 12.90 11.22 -2.42
CA LEU A 353 11.94 10.78 -1.41
C LEU A 353 12.53 9.64 -0.57
N ALA A 354 13.13 8.64 -1.22
CA ALA A 354 13.75 7.51 -0.54
C ALA A 354 14.86 7.97 0.41
N ASP A 355 15.72 8.88 -0.05
CA ASP A 355 16.81 9.43 0.74
C ASP A 355 16.29 10.18 1.99
N ALA A 356 15.33 11.08 1.78
CA ALA A 356 14.72 11.83 2.86
C ALA A 356 13.99 10.94 3.87
N LEU A 357 13.26 9.91 3.40
CA LEU A 357 12.57 8.98 4.28
C LEU A 357 13.56 8.20 5.16
N LYS A 358 14.69 7.77 4.60
CA LYS A 358 15.74 7.10 5.39
C LYS A 358 16.25 8.01 6.50
N LEU A 359 16.66 9.23 6.16
CA LEU A 359 17.13 10.22 7.14
C LEU A 359 16.09 10.46 8.24
N ILE A 360 14.83 10.69 7.84
CA ILE A 360 13.73 10.94 8.79
C ILE A 360 13.50 9.73 9.69
N PHE A 361 13.51 8.51 9.17
CA PHE A 361 13.33 7.31 9.97
C PHE A 361 14.49 7.07 10.94
N THR A 362 15.74 7.28 10.51
CA THR A 362 16.93 7.25 11.37
C THR A 362 16.78 8.22 12.53
N VAL A 363 16.51 9.49 12.24
CA VAL A 363 16.36 10.53 13.26
C VAL A 363 15.20 10.26 14.22
N LEU A 364 14.05 9.79 13.72
CA LEU A 364 12.94 9.38 14.59
C LEU A 364 13.34 8.22 15.52
N ASN A 365 14.18 7.30 15.07
CA ASN A 365 14.69 6.19 15.90
C ASN A 365 15.70 6.68 16.96
N GLU A 366 16.60 7.59 16.59
CA GLU A 366 17.55 8.23 17.51
C GLU A 366 16.81 8.99 18.63
N LEU A 367 15.73 9.68 18.30
CA LEU A 367 14.82 10.33 19.25
C LEU A 367 13.90 9.36 20.02
N LYS A 368 14.01 8.06 19.77
CA LYS A 368 13.21 7.00 20.41
C LYS A 368 11.70 7.17 20.21
N VAL A 369 11.30 7.79 19.10
CA VAL A 369 9.89 7.83 18.66
C VAL A 369 9.46 6.41 18.30
N ASN A 370 8.22 6.04 18.62
CA ASN A 370 7.69 4.69 18.42
C ASN A 370 8.08 4.12 17.04
N PRO A 371 8.79 2.97 16.98
CA PRO A 371 9.25 2.39 15.72
C PRO A 371 8.11 1.75 14.92
N ASN A 372 6.94 1.51 15.53
CA ASN A 372 5.75 1.12 14.80
C ASN A 372 5.14 2.36 14.12
N ARG A 373 5.12 2.40 12.79
CA ARG A 373 4.73 3.58 12.01
C ARG A 373 3.96 3.18 10.75
N ASN A 374 2.96 3.96 10.39
CA ASN A 374 2.38 3.92 9.05
C ASN A 374 3.04 5.00 8.19
N LEU A 375 3.39 4.64 6.95
CA LEU A 375 3.72 5.58 5.88
C LEU A 375 2.59 5.53 4.87
N ILE A 376 1.86 6.63 4.70
CA ILE A 376 0.64 6.67 3.87
C ILE A 376 0.85 7.67 2.75
N PHE A 377 0.44 7.31 1.53
CA PHE A 377 0.40 8.23 0.40
C PHE A 377 -1.05 8.61 0.10
N ASN A 378 -1.33 9.90 0.10
CA ASN A 378 -2.61 10.47 -0.30
C ASN A 378 -2.45 10.95 -1.75
N ASN A 379 -3.21 10.34 -2.66
CA ASN A 379 -3.20 10.70 -4.07
C ASN A 379 -4.62 10.77 -4.63
N LYS A 380 -4.75 11.46 -5.76
CA LYS A 380 -6.01 11.52 -6.51
C LYS A 380 -6.43 10.13 -6.99
N PRO A 381 -7.69 9.71 -6.77
CA PRO A 381 -8.23 8.48 -7.36
C PRO A 381 -8.13 8.48 -8.89
N PHE A 382 -7.89 7.32 -9.50
CA PHE A 382 -7.95 7.24 -10.97
C PHE A 382 -9.37 7.47 -11.47
N GLY A 383 -9.50 8.11 -12.62
CA GLY A 383 -10.77 8.47 -13.24
C GLY A 383 -11.33 9.83 -12.82
N TYR A 384 -10.69 10.52 -11.87
CA TYR A 384 -11.10 11.85 -11.41
C TYR A 384 -10.38 12.91 -12.25
N THR A 385 -10.73 13.00 -13.53
CA THR A 385 -9.97 13.78 -14.54
C THR A 385 -9.92 15.27 -14.25
N ASN A 386 -10.96 15.83 -13.62
CA ASN A 386 -11.08 17.26 -13.38
C ASN A 386 -10.81 17.67 -11.93
N ALA A 387 -10.51 16.69 -11.05
CA ALA A 387 -10.22 17.02 -9.66
C ALA A 387 -8.80 17.58 -9.54
N TYR A 388 -8.69 18.72 -8.86
CA TYR A 388 -7.44 19.32 -8.42
C TYR A 388 -6.94 18.58 -7.19
N PHE A 389 -5.66 18.26 -7.17
CA PHE A 389 -5.04 17.56 -6.05
C PHE A 389 -3.54 17.78 -6.06
N HIS A 390 -2.90 17.73 -4.91
CA HIS A 390 -1.44 17.65 -4.82
C HIS A 390 -1.11 16.44 -3.95
N VAL A 391 -0.42 15.45 -4.52
CA VAL A 391 0.04 14.26 -3.81
C VAL A 391 0.85 14.64 -2.57
N PHE A 392 0.57 13.99 -1.46
CA PHE A 392 1.36 14.13 -0.23
C PHE A 392 1.34 12.83 0.54
N GLY A 393 2.28 12.65 1.45
CA GLY A 393 2.25 11.52 2.37
C GLY A 393 2.35 11.94 3.82
N ASP A 394 1.96 11.02 4.69
CA ASP A 394 1.99 11.17 6.13
C ASP A 394 2.84 10.04 6.74
N ILE A 395 3.71 10.38 7.70
CA ILE A 395 4.37 9.44 8.60
C ILE A 395 3.65 9.53 9.93
N LEU A 396 3.08 8.41 10.37
CA LEU A 396 2.22 8.32 11.54
C LEU A 396 2.79 7.30 12.53
N PRO A 397 3.54 7.75 13.54
CA PRO A 397 3.92 6.89 14.65
C PRO A 397 2.70 6.35 15.40
N HIS A 398 2.79 5.08 15.80
CA HIS A 398 1.70 4.42 16.51
C HIS A 398 1.48 5.04 17.88
N GLU A 399 0.22 5.32 18.17
CA GLU A 399 -0.26 5.69 19.50
C GLU A 399 -1.61 5.02 19.74
N PHE A 400 -1.87 4.69 21.00
CA PHE A 400 -3.20 4.28 21.44
C PHE A 400 -4.16 5.45 21.32
N VAL A 401 -5.37 5.16 20.85
CA VAL A 401 -6.47 6.12 20.78
C VAL A 401 -7.43 5.88 21.96
N GLY A 402 -7.93 6.96 22.54
CA GLY A 402 -8.90 6.94 23.63
C GLY A 402 -10.34 7.03 23.13
N GLY A 403 -11.28 7.11 24.08
CA GLY A 403 -12.71 7.19 23.76
C GLY A 403 -13.10 8.46 23.02
N ALA A 404 -12.49 9.61 23.32
CA ALA A 404 -12.78 10.87 22.63
C ALA A 404 -12.41 10.79 21.15
N GLU A 405 -11.25 10.20 20.84
CA GLU A 405 -10.77 9.99 19.47
C GLU A 405 -11.53 8.90 18.71
N LEU A 406 -12.23 8.01 19.42
CA LEU A 406 -13.13 7.03 18.81
C LEU A 406 -14.52 7.62 18.51
N LEU A 407 -14.91 8.72 19.16
CA LEU A 407 -16.23 9.32 19.04
C LEU A 407 -16.35 10.31 17.86
N ASP A 408 -15.27 10.99 17.50
CA ASP A 408 -15.26 12.03 16.46
C ASP A 408 -13.92 12.06 15.71
N ASP A 409 -13.85 12.78 14.58
CA ASP A 409 -12.62 12.99 13.80
C ASP A 409 -11.72 14.05 14.46
N MET A 410 -11.41 13.83 15.74
CA MET A 410 -10.58 14.69 16.57
C MET A 410 -9.50 13.89 17.29
N MET A 411 -8.36 14.53 17.57
CA MET A 411 -7.20 13.89 18.21
C MET A 411 -6.64 14.76 19.31
N VAL A 412 -6.36 14.17 20.48
CA VAL A 412 -5.64 14.86 21.55
C VAL A 412 -4.14 14.59 21.42
N VAL A 413 -3.42 15.53 20.82
CA VAL A 413 -1.96 15.47 20.66
C VAL A 413 -1.28 16.20 21.81
N ARG A 414 -0.15 15.66 22.27
CA ARG A 414 0.52 16.06 23.52
C ARG A 414 1.73 16.96 23.29
N ILE A 415 2.22 17.04 22.05
CA ILE A 415 3.42 17.79 21.69
C ILE A 415 3.06 18.80 20.60
N ASN A 416 3.50 20.04 20.77
CA ASN A 416 3.31 21.10 19.78
C ASN A 416 4.09 20.78 18.48
N PRO A 417 3.46 20.88 17.29
CA PRO A 417 4.13 20.65 16.00
C PRO A 417 5.43 21.44 15.79
N ALA A 418 5.52 22.68 16.29
CA ALA A 418 6.73 23.50 16.16
C ALA A 418 7.89 22.98 17.02
N ASP A 419 7.58 22.37 18.17
CA ASP A 419 8.57 21.77 19.06
C ASP A 419 9.12 20.48 18.44
N VAL A 420 8.24 19.61 17.93
CA VAL A 420 8.62 18.42 17.16
C VAL A 420 9.54 18.80 16.01
N ALA A 421 9.19 19.83 15.24
CA ALA A 421 9.99 20.23 14.10
C ALA A 421 11.37 20.76 14.52
N ARG A 422 11.45 21.49 15.64
CA ARG A 422 12.72 21.95 16.22
C ARG A 422 13.60 20.77 16.64
N GLU A 423 13.03 19.80 17.34
CA GLU A 423 13.74 18.61 17.82
C GLU A 423 14.33 17.79 16.67
N LEU A 424 13.51 17.49 15.65
CA LEU A 424 13.97 16.79 14.45
C LEU A 424 15.05 17.56 13.69
N ARG A 425 14.91 18.89 13.53
CA ARG A 425 15.95 19.71 12.88
C ARG A 425 17.27 19.68 13.64
N THR A 426 17.24 19.70 14.97
CA THR A 426 18.45 19.59 15.79
C THR A 426 19.10 18.23 15.58
N GLN A 427 18.33 17.15 15.66
CA GLN A 427 18.85 15.79 15.48
C GLN A 427 19.44 15.57 14.06
N ILE A 428 18.80 16.10 13.01
CA ILE A 428 19.33 16.05 11.64
C ILE A 428 20.69 16.77 11.52
N LYS A 429 20.88 17.89 12.22
CA LYS A 429 22.17 18.61 12.21
C LYS A 429 23.27 17.85 12.94
N GLU A 430 22.92 17.17 14.02
CA GLU A 430 23.85 16.32 14.77
C GLU A 430 24.25 15.11 13.94
N HIS A 431 23.28 14.45 13.30
CA HIS A 431 23.53 13.29 12.42
C HIS A 431 24.45 13.61 11.24
N HIS A 432 24.40 14.82 10.67
CA HIS A 432 25.31 15.23 9.60
C HIS A 432 26.69 15.73 10.09
N SER A 433 26.82 16.04 11.40
CA SER A 433 28.07 16.53 11.98
C SER A 433 28.99 15.42 12.50
N GLY A 434 28.45 14.21 12.69
CA GLY A 434 29.19 13.00 13.07
C GLY A 434 29.45 12.12 11.86
#